data_AF-A0A075FWI1-F1
#
_entry.id   AF-A0A075FWI1-F1
#
_cell.length_a   1.000
_cell.length_b   1.000
_cell.length_c   1.000
_cell.angle_alpha   90.00
_cell.angle_beta   90.00
_cell.angle_gamma   90.00
#
_symmetry.space_group_name_H-M   'P 1'
#
loop_
_entity.id
_entity.type
_entity.pdbx_description
1 polymer ?
#
loop_
_entity_poly.entity_id
_entity_poly.type
_entity_poly.pdbx_seq_one_letter_code
_entity_poly.pdbx_strand_id
1 'polypeptide(L)'
;MTKTTTTIITLLTMSVLLIPASVFAASPAEPDPNADVQLDGAGASFPFPLIDLWRVEYGKLYPNVQLNYQSIGSGGGVKNHITTTVVFAASDAPLKPAERDAAPNTLHIPEAIGAVTVAYNLPEITGLELKLTGPVIADIFLGKITKFNDPAIQDLNPNVNLPNEDIVVAHRSDGSGTTFVFVSYLAQVSQDWDEKVGVGKSVEWPAGIGGKGNEGVAQVIKTTPYSIGYIELAYAFQNDIPYASVENADGTNFVAPSMESIAAASAGAAPTLPQAHESWYGVSLLNAPGSNSYPIATFTYLLLYENLNKVTSDPATVQALIHAIHWMITDGQKFNESLLYVPIAPEVQQIGIDGLKRVQFNKQLVWAEGGTSNVPTQISSTESSEGGGCLIATAAYGSEMAPQVQFLREIRDGKVMATQSGTAFMTGFNQFYYSFSPAVADLERESPVFKETVKLALTPMLTSLTLLNIVDVDTEEKMLGWGISLILLNIGMYFVAPAVIIAKIKKRLR
;
A
#
# COMPACT_ATOMS: atom_id res chain seq x y z
N MET A 1 -5.01 -62.07 41.38
CA MET A 1 -4.69 -61.53 42.72
C MET A 1 -3.45 -60.64 42.59
N THR A 2 -3.56 -59.45 43.15
CA THR A 2 -2.78 -58.21 42.97
C THR A 2 -1.26 -58.35 43.08
N LYS A 3 -0.54 -57.75 42.11
CA LYS A 3 0.91 -57.53 42.15
C LYS A 3 1.20 -56.17 42.79
N THR A 4 2.06 -56.17 43.81
CA THR A 4 2.55 -54.98 44.51
C THR A 4 3.86 -54.55 43.87
N THR A 5 3.96 -53.29 43.40
CA THR A 5 5.19 -52.72 42.86
C THR A 5 5.60 -51.53 43.71
N THR A 6 6.81 -51.61 44.26
CA THR A 6 7.51 -50.61 45.06
C THR A 6 7.84 -49.36 44.25
N THR A 7 7.45 -48.18 44.74
CA THR A 7 7.81 -46.88 44.15
C THR A 7 9.05 -46.30 44.85
N ILE A 8 10.12 -46.09 44.08
CA ILE A 8 11.30 -45.32 44.46
C ILE A 8 11.04 -43.86 44.08
N ILE A 9 11.15 -42.95 45.04
CA ILE A 9 11.04 -41.50 44.84
C ILE A 9 12.43 -40.97 44.47
N THR A 10 12.60 -40.55 43.22
CA THR A 10 13.79 -39.82 42.76
C THR A 10 13.48 -38.33 42.76
N LEU A 11 14.20 -37.56 43.60
CA LEU A 11 14.16 -36.10 43.64
C LEU A 11 14.83 -35.56 42.37
N LEU A 12 14.08 -34.88 41.50
CA LEU A 12 14.64 -34.13 40.37
C LEU A 12 14.71 -32.65 40.76
N THR A 13 15.92 -32.15 41.03
CA THR A 13 16.19 -30.73 41.22
C THR A 13 16.04 -29.99 39.90
N MET A 14 15.04 -29.11 39.81
CA MET A 14 14.79 -28.28 38.64
C MET A 14 15.73 -27.07 38.68
N SER A 15 16.83 -27.16 37.92
CA SER A 15 17.72 -26.02 37.69
C SER A 15 17.02 -25.02 36.78
N VAL A 16 16.56 -23.89 37.34
CA VAL A 16 16.09 -22.75 36.56
C VAL A 16 17.32 -22.15 35.86
N LEU A 17 17.45 -22.39 34.56
CA LEU A 17 18.34 -21.60 33.71
C LEU A 17 17.78 -20.16 33.71
N LEU A 18 18.48 -19.23 34.37
CA LEU A 18 18.30 -17.81 34.09
C LEU A 18 18.82 -17.57 32.66
N ILE A 19 17.90 -17.43 31.71
CA ILE A 19 18.18 -16.77 30.45
C ILE A 19 18.45 -15.29 30.81
N PRO A 20 19.61 -14.71 30.45
CA PRO A 20 19.83 -13.29 30.69
C PRO A 20 18.74 -12.51 29.97
N ALA A 21 18.05 -11.63 30.71
CA ALA A 21 17.06 -10.72 30.15
C ALA A 21 17.71 -9.93 29.02
N SER A 22 17.34 -10.23 27.78
CA SER A 22 17.65 -9.42 26.62
C SER A 22 17.18 -8.00 26.94
N VAL A 23 18.10 -7.04 26.86
CA VAL A 23 17.76 -5.62 26.96
C VAL A 23 16.89 -5.30 25.74
N PHE A 24 15.57 -5.36 25.88
CA PHE A 24 14.67 -4.77 24.90
C PHE A 24 14.97 -3.27 24.91
N ALA A 25 15.47 -2.75 23.78
CA ALA A 25 15.62 -1.32 23.60
C ALA A 25 14.25 -0.65 23.87
N ALA A 26 14.24 0.42 24.67
CA ALA A 26 13.00 1.12 25.00
C ALA A 26 12.38 1.66 23.71
N SER A 27 11.10 1.34 23.45
CA SER A 27 10.32 1.81 22.28
C SER A 27 10.34 3.34 22.14
N PRO A 28 10.15 3.89 20.92
CA PRO A 28 9.98 5.32 20.73
C PRO A 28 8.72 5.80 21.48
N ALA A 29 8.66 7.10 21.78
CA ALA A 29 7.51 7.68 22.48
C ALA A 29 6.22 7.53 21.65
N GLU A 30 5.13 7.08 22.28
CA GLU A 30 3.80 6.98 21.68
C GLU A 30 3.30 8.35 21.19
N PRO A 31 2.47 8.43 20.13
CA PRO A 31 1.89 9.69 19.65
C PRO A 31 1.11 10.45 20.75
N ASP A 32 1.14 11.79 20.73
CA ASP A 32 0.30 12.60 21.63
C ASP A 32 -1.18 12.38 21.30
N PRO A 33 -1.99 11.81 22.21
CA PRO A 33 -3.40 11.51 21.93
C PRO A 33 -4.26 12.77 21.71
N ASN A 34 -3.76 13.96 22.02
CA ASN A 34 -4.46 15.24 21.81
C ASN A 34 -4.09 15.94 20.50
N ALA A 35 -3.16 15.37 19.72
CA ALA A 35 -2.77 15.89 18.43
C ALA A 35 -3.28 14.97 17.32
N ASP A 36 -4.11 15.51 16.43
CA ASP A 36 -4.50 14.81 15.21
C ASP A 36 -3.35 14.88 14.20
N VAL A 37 -2.86 13.72 13.79
CA VAL A 37 -1.68 13.59 12.93
C VAL A 37 -2.04 12.79 11.68
N GLN A 38 -1.66 13.31 10.52
CA GLN A 38 -1.74 12.59 9.25
C GLN A 38 -0.33 12.19 8.79
N LEU A 39 -0.13 10.91 8.53
CA LEU A 39 1.11 10.35 8.00
C LEU A 39 0.90 9.96 6.53
N ASP A 40 1.30 10.85 5.62
CA ASP A 40 1.21 10.60 4.18
C ASP A 40 2.43 9.84 3.67
N GLY A 41 2.21 8.62 3.19
CA GLY A 41 3.18 7.78 2.52
C GLY A 41 2.76 7.40 1.11
N ALA A 42 3.72 7.02 0.26
CA ALA A 42 3.43 6.54 -1.08
C ALA A 42 4.53 5.62 -1.63
N GLY A 43 4.16 4.69 -2.50
CA GLY A 43 5.15 3.94 -3.26
C GLY A 43 4.70 2.56 -3.69
N ALA A 44 5.54 1.57 -3.38
CA ALA A 44 5.37 0.20 -3.78
C ALA A 44 3.95 -0.35 -3.57
N SER A 45 3.40 -0.93 -4.64
CA SER A 45 2.16 -1.71 -4.57
C SER A 45 2.41 -3.14 -4.10
N PHE A 46 3.65 -3.58 -3.92
CA PHE A 46 3.95 -4.93 -3.45
C PHE A 46 3.56 -5.14 -1.98
N PRO A 47 3.90 -4.24 -1.03
CA PRO A 47 3.49 -4.38 0.38
C PRO A 47 2.13 -3.75 0.70
N PHE A 48 1.44 -3.17 -0.30
CA PHE A 48 0.23 -2.38 -0.04
C PHE A 48 -0.85 -3.11 0.76
N PRO A 49 -1.19 -4.40 0.50
CA PRO A 49 -2.14 -5.13 1.33
C PRO A 49 -1.76 -5.15 2.83
N LEU A 50 -0.47 -5.30 3.12
CA LEU A 50 0.04 -5.32 4.49
C LEU A 50 0.05 -3.93 5.12
N ILE A 51 0.48 -2.90 4.38
CA ILE A 51 0.44 -1.51 4.85
C ILE A 51 -0.99 -1.05 5.11
N ASP A 52 -1.96 -1.43 4.28
CA ASP A 52 -3.37 -1.09 4.48
C ASP A 52 -3.96 -1.80 5.72
N LEU A 53 -3.57 -3.06 5.95
CA LEU A 53 -3.93 -3.75 7.19
C LEU A 53 -3.31 -3.07 8.42
N TRP A 54 -2.03 -2.71 8.35
CA TRP A 54 -1.36 -1.96 9.42
C TRP A 54 -2.01 -0.61 9.68
N ARG A 55 -2.45 0.12 8.65
CA ARG A 55 -3.23 1.36 8.80
C ARG A 55 -4.46 1.15 9.68
N VAL A 56 -5.22 0.09 9.41
CA VAL A 56 -6.43 -0.24 10.18
C VAL A 56 -6.09 -0.63 11.62
N GLU A 57 -5.11 -1.51 11.81
CA GLU A 57 -4.76 -2.04 13.14
C GLU A 57 -4.04 -1.02 14.03
N TYR A 58 -3.15 -0.22 13.46
CA TYR A 58 -2.50 0.88 14.16
C TYR A 58 -3.51 1.98 14.53
N GLY A 59 -4.43 2.31 13.62
CA GLY A 59 -5.49 3.29 13.88
C GLY A 59 -6.47 2.90 14.99
N LYS A 60 -6.61 1.60 15.32
CA LYS A 60 -7.37 1.16 16.51
C LYS A 60 -6.63 1.48 17.81
N LEU A 61 -5.30 1.44 17.79
CA LEU A 61 -4.44 1.72 18.94
C LEU A 61 -4.26 3.22 19.14
N TYR A 62 -4.13 3.97 18.04
CA TYR A 62 -3.91 5.41 18.03
C TYR A 62 -4.92 6.10 17.09
N PRO A 63 -6.18 6.31 17.52
CA PRO A 63 -7.24 6.86 16.67
C PRO A 63 -6.98 8.27 16.15
N ASN A 64 -6.10 9.03 16.81
CA ASN A 64 -5.66 10.36 16.42
C ASN A 64 -4.56 10.34 15.33
N VAL A 65 -4.03 9.17 14.96
CA VAL A 65 -3.03 9.03 13.89
C VAL A 65 -3.66 8.38 12.66
N GLN A 66 -3.75 9.16 11.59
CA GLN A 66 -4.25 8.71 10.29
C GLN A 66 -3.08 8.38 9.38
N LEU A 67 -2.80 7.09 9.21
CA LEU A 67 -1.85 6.61 8.22
C LEU A 67 -2.53 6.62 6.84
N ASN A 68 -2.05 7.44 5.91
CA ASN A 68 -2.53 7.47 4.53
C ASN A 68 -1.43 6.96 3.60
N TYR A 69 -1.69 5.88 2.85
CA TYR A 69 -0.71 5.30 1.96
C TYR A 69 -1.23 5.19 0.53
N GLN A 70 -0.46 5.71 -0.42
CA GLN A 70 -0.79 5.70 -1.84
C GLN A 70 0.01 4.63 -2.61
N SER A 71 -0.70 3.59 -3.07
CA SER A 71 -0.15 2.55 -3.97
C SER A 71 0.06 3.14 -5.37
N ILE A 72 1.29 3.56 -5.68
CA ILE A 72 1.65 4.26 -6.93
C ILE A 72 2.87 3.66 -7.64
N GLY A 73 3.34 2.51 -7.16
CA GLY A 73 4.56 1.87 -7.61
C GLY A 73 5.83 2.48 -6.99
N SER A 74 6.85 1.65 -6.88
CA SER A 74 8.15 1.99 -6.25
C SER A 74 8.88 3.12 -6.98
N GLY A 75 8.67 3.26 -8.29
CA GLY A 75 9.15 4.43 -9.05
C GLY A 75 8.49 5.73 -8.62
N GLY A 76 7.17 5.72 -8.40
CA GLY A 76 6.42 6.85 -7.85
C GLY A 76 6.83 7.18 -6.42
N GLY A 77 6.97 6.17 -5.56
CA GLY A 77 7.42 6.33 -4.18
C GLY A 77 8.80 6.98 -4.08
N VAL A 78 9.79 6.45 -4.81
CA VAL A 78 11.14 7.03 -4.84
C VAL A 78 11.14 8.45 -5.37
N LYS A 79 10.33 8.75 -6.40
CA LYS A 79 10.17 10.13 -6.89
C LYS A 79 9.61 11.04 -5.79
N ASN A 80 8.52 10.63 -5.14
CA ASN A 80 7.88 11.42 -4.07
C ASN A 80 8.79 11.62 -2.85
N HIS A 81 9.65 10.64 -2.57
CA HIS A 81 10.70 10.73 -1.54
C HIS A 81 11.74 11.79 -1.89
N ILE A 82 12.31 11.72 -3.10
CA ILE A 82 13.28 12.72 -3.59
C ILE A 82 12.68 14.13 -3.60
N THR A 83 11.41 14.27 -3.99
CA THR A 83 10.70 15.56 -4.02
C THR A 83 10.07 15.96 -2.69
N THR A 84 10.32 15.21 -1.61
CA THR A 84 9.85 15.49 -0.23
C THR A 84 8.35 15.75 -0.14
N THR A 85 7.54 15.07 -0.96
CA THR A 85 6.07 15.24 -1.02
C THR A 85 5.31 14.33 -0.05
N VAL A 86 6.00 13.39 0.57
CA VAL A 86 5.48 12.41 1.53
C VAL A 86 6.45 12.32 2.70
N VAL A 87 5.96 11.96 3.87
CA VAL A 87 6.80 11.83 5.08
C VAL A 87 7.59 10.52 5.10
N PHE A 88 7.12 9.50 4.38
CA PHE A 88 7.87 8.29 4.06
C PHE A 88 7.47 7.76 2.68
N ALA A 89 8.33 6.98 2.04
CA ALA A 89 7.99 6.26 0.83
C ALA A 89 8.19 4.75 1.00
N ALA A 90 7.74 3.94 0.05
CA ALA A 90 8.11 2.52 -0.01
C ALA A 90 8.62 2.11 -1.39
N SER A 91 9.54 1.15 -1.41
CA SER A 91 10.11 0.60 -2.64
C SER A 91 10.59 -0.84 -2.44
N ASP A 92 10.25 -1.72 -3.38
CA ASP A 92 10.78 -3.11 -3.43
C ASP A 92 12.16 -3.16 -4.10
N ALA A 93 12.45 -2.17 -4.94
CA ALA A 93 13.75 -1.98 -5.54
C ALA A 93 14.61 -1.12 -4.61
N PRO A 94 15.80 -1.57 -4.20
CA PRO A 94 16.75 -0.69 -3.54
C PRO A 94 17.02 0.59 -4.35
N LEU A 95 17.36 1.69 -3.68
CA LEU A 95 17.68 2.93 -4.38
C LEU A 95 18.92 2.73 -5.25
N LYS A 96 18.83 3.11 -6.52
CA LYS A 96 19.99 3.19 -7.40
C LYS A 96 20.97 4.25 -6.89
N PRO A 97 22.27 4.16 -7.22
CA PRO A 97 23.26 5.17 -6.82
C PRO A 97 22.80 6.61 -7.09
N ALA A 98 22.31 6.89 -8.30
CA ALA A 98 21.81 8.22 -8.67
C ALA A 98 20.57 8.67 -7.86
N GLU A 99 19.69 7.76 -7.46
CA GLU A 99 18.53 8.08 -6.63
C GLU A 99 18.96 8.36 -5.19
N ARG A 100 19.97 7.65 -4.69
CA ARG A 100 20.56 7.89 -3.38
C ARG A 100 21.36 9.20 -3.34
N ASP A 101 22.01 9.56 -4.43
CA ASP A 101 22.67 10.88 -4.57
C ASP A 101 21.64 12.02 -4.59
N ALA A 102 20.47 11.81 -5.20
CA ALA A 102 19.37 12.76 -5.20
C ALA A 102 18.64 12.85 -3.84
N ALA A 103 18.63 11.78 -3.06
CA ALA A 103 18.07 11.71 -1.71
C ALA A 103 19.13 11.25 -0.69
N PRO A 104 20.14 12.09 -0.38
CA PRO A 104 21.20 11.71 0.52
C PRO A 104 20.67 11.53 1.95
N ASN A 105 21.33 10.64 2.71
CA ASN A 105 20.93 10.26 4.06
C ASN A 105 19.51 9.66 4.13
N THR A 106 19.11 8.95 3.08
CA THR A 106 17.92 8.09 3.13
C THR A 106 18.25 6.82 3.88
N LEU A 107 17.37 6.46 4.81
CA LEU A 107 17.34 5.18 5.49
C LEU A 107 16.47 4.21 4.70
N HIS A 108 16.97 2.99 4.52
CA HIS A 108 16.22 1.83 4.04
C HIS A 108 15.84 0.98 5.25
N ILE A 109 14.54 0.91 5.54
CA ILE A 109 13.99 0.11 6.64
C ILE A 109 13.27 -1.08 6.00
N PRO A 110 13.81 -2.31 6.07
CA PRO A 110 13.09 -3.50 5.63
C PRO A 110 11.81 -3.67 6.45
N GLU A 111 10.68 -3.93 5.80
CA GLU A 111 9.38 -4.06 6.50
C GLU A 111 8.77 -5.46 6.41
N ALA A 112 9.05 -6.20 5.33
CA ALA A 112 8.55 -7.55 5.09
C ALA A 112 9.36 -8.23 3.97
N ILE A 113 9.18 -9.54 3.84
CA ILE A 113 9.65 -10.32 2.69
C ILE A 113 8.42 -10.94 2.00
N GLY A 114 8.38 -10.90 0.68
CA GLY A 114 7.33 -11.55 -0.11
C GLY A 114 7.88 -12.22 -1.36
N ALA A 115 6.98 -12.70 -2.21
CA ALA A 115 7.30 -13.34 -3.49
C ALA A 115 6.59 -12.67 -4.65
N VAL A 116 7.29 -12.56 -5.77
CA VAL A 116 6.67 -12.32 -7.07
C VAL A 116 6.26 -13.67 -7.66
N THR A 117 4.96 -13.86 -7.84
CA THR A 117 4.37 -15.05 -8.44
C THR A 117 4.33 -14.93 -9.95
N VAL A 118 4.31 -16.08 -10.65
CA VAL A 118 3.91 -16.14 -12.06
C VAL A 118 2.46 -16.60 -12.10
N ALA A 119 1.55 -15.63 -12.11
CA ALA A 119 0.11 -15.84 -12.06
C ALA A 119 -0.45 -16.04 -13.47
N TYR A 120 -1.48 -16.89 -13.61
CA TYR A 120 -2.05 -17.24 -14.90
C TYR A 120 -3.56 -17.43 -14.86
N ASN A 121 -4.20 -17.45 -16.03
CA ASN A 121 -5.61 -17.72 -16.19
C ASN A 121 -5.85 -18.78 -17.29
N LEU A 122 -6.17 -20.00 -16.86
CA LEU A 122 -6.56 -21.12 -17.72
C LEU A 122 -7.98 -21.58 -17.31
N PRO A 123 -9.04 -20.97 -17.88
CA PRO A 123 -10.42 -21.13 -17.38
C PRO A 123 -10.91 -22.59 -17.32
N GLU A 124 -10.44 -23.42 -18.23
CA GLU A 124 -10.84 -24.83 -18.36
C GLU A 124 -10.05 -25.78 -17.45
N ILE A 125 -8.96 -25.33 -16.81
CA ILE A 125 -8.13 -26.17 -15.95
C ILE A 125 -8.14 -25.65 -14.51
N THR A 126 -9.00 -26.25 -13.69
CA THR A 126 -9.07 -25.93 -12.25
C THR A 126 -8.08 -26.78 -11.45
N GLY A 127 -7.39 -26.19 -10.48
CA GLY A 127 -6.50 -26.92 -9.57
C GLY A 127 -5.18 -27.39 -10.18
N LEU A 128 -4.81 -26.83 -11.34
CA LEU A 128 -3.51 -27.06 -11.96
C LEU A 128 -2.40 -26.44 -11.10
N GLU A 129 -1.37 -27.23 -10.81
CA GLU A 129 -0.09 -26.70 -10.38
C GLU A 129 0.81 -26.61 -11.61
N LEU A 130 0.77 -25.46 -12.30
CA LEU A 130 1.56 -25.24 -13.50
C LEU A 130 3.04 -25.17 -13.12
N LYS A 131 3.90 -25.92 -13.80
CA LYS A 131 5.34 -25.92 -13.57
C LYS A 131 6.05 -25.17 -14.68
N LEU A 132 6.90 -24.22 -14.31
CA LEU A 132 7.69 -23.41 -15.25
C LEU A 132 9.14 -23.29 -14.78
N THR A 133 10.07 -23.27 -15.72
CA THR A 133 11.48 -22.93 -15.46
C THR A 133 11.73 -21.45 -15.75
N GLY A 134 12.78 -20.89 -15.16
CA GLY A 134 13.19 -19.50 -15.43
C GLY A 134 13.34 -19.16 -16.93
N PRO A 135 14.06 -19.98 -17.72
CA PRO A 135 14.17 -19.78 -19.17
C PRO A 135 12.82 -19.80 -19.91
N VAL A 136 11.90 -20.71 -19.55
CA VAL A 136 10.56 -20.77 -20.16
C VAL A 136 9.76 -19.51 -19.85
N ILE A 137 9.82 -19.02 -18.60
CA ILE A 137 9.18 -17.75 -18.23
C ILE A 137 9.77 -16.61 -19.07
N ALA A 138 11.09 -16.51 -19.18
CA ALA A 138 11.73 -15.48 -20.00
C ALA A 138 11.29 -15.53 -21.47
N ASP A 139 11.22 -16.73 -22.06
CA ASP A 139 10.82 -16.91 -23.45
C ASP A 139 9.33 -16.61 -23.70
N ILE A 140 8.46 -16.80 -22.72
CA ILE A 140 7.06 -16.33 -22.75
C ILE A 140 7.03 -14.79 -22.81
N PHE A 141 7.73 -14.11 -21.89
CA PHE A 141 7.72 -12.65 -21.83
C PHE A 141 8.52 -11.98 -22.98
N LEU A 142 9.41 -12.72 -23.65
CA LEU A 142 10.04 -12.33 -24.91
C LEU A 142 9.14 -12.55 -26.14
N GLY A 143 7.99 -13.22 -25.99
CA GLY A 143 7.09 -13.56 -27.08
C GLY A 143 7.61 -14.68 -28.00
N LYS A 144 8.58 -15.48 -27.55
CA LYS A 144 9.05 -16.66 -28.29
C LYS A 144 8.12 -17.85 -28.09
N ILE A 145 7.64 -18.02 -26.86
CA ILE A 145 6.59 -18.98 -26.52
C ILE A 145 5.27 -18.22 -26.52
N THR A 146 4.41 -18.52 -27.48
CA THR A 146 3.16 -17.77 -27.72
C THR A 146 1.90 -18.57 -27.42
N LYS A 147 2.01 -19.85 -27.06
CA LYS A 147 0.88 -20.72 -26.78
C LYS A 147 1.10 -21.56 -25.53
N PHE A 148 0.03 -21.86 -24.79
CA PHE A 148 0.15 -22.67 -23.57
C PHE A 148 0.54 -24.13 -23.82
N ASN A 149 0.17 -24.70 -24.97
CA ASN A 149 0.58 -26.05 -25.36
C ASN A 149 1.94 -26.12 -26.07
N ASP A 150 2.74 -25.05 -26.01
CA ASP A 150 4.10 -25.08 -26.55
C ASP A 150 4.89 -26.26 -25.93
N PRO A 151 5.68 -27.01 -26.71
CA PRO A 151 6.44 -28.15 -26.19
C PRO A 151 7.26 -27.82 -24.94
N ALA A 152 7.84 -26.62 -24.84
CA ALA A 152 8.64 -26.22 -23.69
C ALA A 152 7.81 -26.10 -22.39
N ILE A 153 6.51 -25.79 -22.47
CA ILE A 153 5.60 -25.80 -21.31
C ILE A 153 5.03 -27.20 -21.10
N GLN A 154 4.65 -27.89 -22.19
CA GLN A 154 4.01 -29.21 -22.14
C GLN A 154 4.94 -30.29 -21.56
N ASP A 155 6.24 -30.25 -21.88
CA ASP A 155 7.23 -31.20 -21.38
C ASP A 155 7.42 -31.09 -19.86
N LEU A 156 7.21 -29.91 -19.28
CA LEU A 156 7.24 -29.66 -17.83
C LEU A 156 5.95 -30.14 -17.12
N ASN A 157 4.87 -30.32 -17.88
CA ASN A 157 3.53 -30.62 -17.38
C ASN A 157 2.91 -31.84 -18.08
N PRO A 158 3.58 -33.02 -18.12
CA PRO A 158 3.21 -34.14 -19.01
C PRO A 158 1.85 -34.78 -18.70
N ASN A 159 1.31 -34.55 -17.50
CA ASN A 159 0.03 -35.13 -17.06
C ASN A 159 -1.17 -34.21 -17.31
N VAL A 160 -0.96 -33.08 -18.00
CA VAL A 160 -1.97 -32.04 -18.21
C VAL A 160 -2.04 -31.75 -19.70
N ASN A 161 -3.24 -31.79 -20.26
CA ASN A 161 -3.47 -31.36 -21.64
C ASN A 161 -3.59 -29.83 -21.66
N LEU A 162 -2.51 -29.14 -21.99
CA LEU A 162 -2.51 -27.68 -22.06
C LEU A 162 -3.25 -27.21 -23.33
N PRO A 163 -3.97 -26.08 -23.27
CA PRO A 163 -4.78 -25.63 -24.39
C PRO A 163 -3.93 -25.01 -25.52
N ASN A 164 -4.41 -25.16 -26.75
CA ASN A 164 -3.81 -24.57 -27.96
C ASN A 164 -4.19 -23.09 -28.13
N GLU A 165 -4.14 -22.34 -27.05
CA GLU A 165 -4.60 -20.95 -26.96
C GLU A 165 -3.40 -20.01 -26.86
N ASP A 166 -3.54 -18.82 -27.44
CA ASP A 166 -2.48 -17.81 -27.45
C ASP A 166 -2.29 -17.24 -26.04
N ILE A 167 -1.03 -17.08 -25.62
CA ILE A 167 -0.67 -16.49 -24.35
C ILE A 167 -0.80 -14.97 -24.43
N VAL A 168 -1.56 -14.39 -23.50
CA VAL A 168 -1.65 -12.95 -23.29
C VAL A 168 -0.79 -12.54 -22.10
N VAL A 169 0.37 -11.94 -22.38
CA VAL A 169 1.25 -11.44 -21.32
C VAL A 169 0.60 -10.23 -20.62
N ALA A 170 0.62 -10.22 -19.29
CA ALA A 170 0.25 -9.09 -18.45
C ALA A 170 1.50 -8.57 -17.71
N HIS A 171 1.75 -7.26 -17.79
CA HIS A 171 2.89 -6.63 -17.16
C HIS A 171 2.50 -5.29 -16.54
N ARG A 172 3.39 -4.70 -15.74
CA ARG A 172 3.17 -3.39 -15.14
C ARG A 172 3.26 -2.26 -16.18
N SER A 173 2.41 -1.26 -16.05
CA SER A 173 2.45 -0.03 -16.86
C SER A 173 3.17 1.14 -16.16
N ASP A 174 3.40 1.02 -14.85
CA ASP A 174 4.01 2.06 -14.00
C ASP A 174 5.40 1.64 -13.50
N GLY A 175 6.18 2.62 -13.03
CA GLY A 175 7.50 2.36 -12.44
C GLY A 175 7.39 1.52 -11.17
N SER A 176 7.86 0.27 -11.24
CA SER A 176 7.48 -0.80 -10.34
C SER A 176 8.68 -1.54 -9.76
N GLY A 177 8.68 -1.75 -8.45
CA GLY A 177 9.67 -2.59 -7.78
C GLY A 177 9.42 -4.07 -8.04
N THR A 178 8.16 -4.51 -8.10
CA THR A 178 7.79 -5.87 -8.55
C THR A 178 8.35 -6.18 -9.94
N THR A 179 8.31 -5.20 -10.85
CA THR A 179 8.92 -5.31 -12.19
C THR A 179 10.43 -5.44 -12.07
N PHE A 180 11.09 -4.55 -11.31
CA PHE A 180 12.52 -4.63 -11.08
C PHE A 180 12.94 -6.03 -10.57
N VAL A 181 12.23 -6.58 -9.60
CA VAL A 181 12.48 -7.91 -9.03
C VAL A 181 12.30 -8.99 -10.09
N PHE A 182 11.17 -8.98 -10.81
CA PHE A 182 10.85 -9.96 -11.84
C PHE A 182 11.87 -9.96 -12.98
N VAL A 183 12.18 -8.80 -13.56
CA VAL A 183 13.11 -8.73 -14.70
C VAL A 183 14.57 -8.92 -14.27
N SER A 184 14.92 -8.62 -13.01
CA SER A 184 16.23 -9.00 -12.44
C SER A 184 16.38 -10.50 -12.35
N TYR A 185 15.31 -11.23 -11.99
CA TYR A 185 15.32 -12.69 -12.02
C TYR A 185 15.48 -13.20 -13.45
N LEU A 186 14.69 -12.68 -14.40
CA LEU A 186 14.77 -13.09 -15.81
C LEU A 186 16.17 -12.87 -16.40
N ALA A 187 16.82 -11.75 -16.07
CA ALA A 187 18.20 -11.48 -16.48
C ALA A 187 19.22 -12.50 -15.93
N GLN A 188 18.99 -13.06 -14.73
CA GLN A 188 19.87 -14.09 -14.15
C GLN A 188 19.72 -15.45 -14.82
N VAL A 189 18.51 -15.78 -15.31
CA VAL A 189 18.18 -17.12 -15.84
C VAL A 189 18.10 -17.16 -17.37
N SER A 190 18.14 -16.02 -18.04
CA SER A 190 18.09 -15.92 -19.50
C SER A 190 19.01 -14.83 -20.01
N GLN A 191 20.10 -15.25 -20.67
CA GLN A 191 21.01 -14.34 -21.38
C GLN A 191 20.27 -13.51 -22.44
N ASP A 192 19.33 -14.13 -23.15
CA ASP A 192 18.52 -13.48 -24.17
C ASP A 192 17.67 -12.33 -23.60
N TRP A 193 17.17 -12.49 -22.37
CA TRP A 193 16.46 -11.42 -21.66
C TRP A 193 17.41 -10.29 -21.28
N ASP A 194 18.54 -10.63 -20.66
CA ASP A 194 19.52 -9.65 -20.18
C ASP A 194 20.04 -8.76 -21.32
N GLU A 195 20.33 -9.35 -22.48
CA GLU A 195 20.84 -8.63 -23.65
C GLU A 195 19.78 -7.76 -24.35
N LYS A 196 18.51 -8.21 -24.41
CA LYS A 196 17.45 -7.54 -25.21
C LYS A 196 16.60 -6.57 -24.42
N VAL A 197 16.32 -6.87 -23.14
CA VAL A 197 15.39 -6.12 -22.30
C VAL A 197 16.09 -5.57 -21.05
N GLY A 198 16.89 -6.40 -20.39
CA GLY A 198 17.66 -6.02 -19.21
C GLY A 198 16.79 -5.75 -17.96
N VAL A 199 17.27 -4.86 -17.10
CA VAL A 199 16.75 -4.66 -15.73
C VAL A 199 16.35 -3.21 -15.46
N GLY A 200 15.19 -3.03 -14.83
CA GLY A 200 14.75 -1.72 -14.36
C GLY A 200 13.39 -1.76 -13.68
N LYS A 201 13.02 -0.63 -13.03
CA LYS A 201 11.64 -0.41 -12.56
C LYS A 201 10.65 -0.22 -13.71
N SER A 202 11.16 0.04 -14.92
CA SER A 202 10.43 0.08 -16.19
C SER A 202 11.38 -0.43 -17.26
N VAL A 203 10.86 -1.20 -18.21
CA VAL A 203 11.58 -1.75 -19.37
C VAL A 203 10.68 -1.67 -20.60
N GLU A 204 11.27 -1.76 -21.78
CA GLU A 204 10.52 -1.83 -23.04
C GLU A 204 10.01 -3.26 -23.26
N TRP A 205 8.75 -3.52 -22.89
CA TRP A 205 8.14 -4.84 -23.02
C TRP A 205 7.94 -5.22 -24.49
N PRO A 206 8.35 -6.44 -24.92
CA PRO A 206 8.14 -6.89 -26.29
C PRO A 206 6.66 -6.96 -26.70
N ALA A 207 5.80 -7.37 -25.78
CA ALA A 207 4.35 -7.43 -25.96
C ALA A 207 3.64 -7.53 -24.60
N GLY A 208 2.32 -7.36 -24.62
CA GLY A 208 1.45 -7.62 -23.47
C GLY A 208 0.52 -6.45 -23.15
N ILE A 209 -0.26 -6.64 -22.09
CA ILE A 209 -1.21 -5.67 -21.56
C ILE A 209 -0.62 -5.05 -20.30
N GLY A 210 -0.49 -3.73 -20.30
CA GLY A 210 -0.03 -2.96 -19.14
C GLY A 210 -1.15 -2.74 -18.12
N GLY A 211 -0.95 -3.23 -16.89
CA GLY A 211 -1.77 -2.94 -15.72
C GLY A 211 -1.05 -2.01 -14.75
N LYS A 212 -1.76 -1.03 -14.17
CA LYS A 212 -1.19 -0.13 -13.16
C LYS A 212 -1.23 -0.79 -11.78
N GLY A 213 -0.09 -0.85 -11.10
CA GLY A 213 0.02 -1.51 -9.79
C GLY A 213 -0.09 -3.05 -9.88
N ASN A 214 0.07 -3.73 -8.74
CA ASN A 214 -0.27 -5.17 -8.66
C ASN A 214 -1.77 -5.38 -8.88
N GLU A 215 -2.59 -4.43 -8.42
CA GLU A 215 -4.03 -4.36 -8.56
C GLU A 215 -4.45 -4.47 -10.04
N GLY A 216 -3.84 -3.64 -10.89
CA GLY A 216 -4.16 -3.61 -12.32
C GLY A 216 -3.69 -4.86 -13.04
N VAL A 217 -2.50 -5.39 -12.72
CA VAL A 217 -2.01 -6.64 -13.34
C VAL A 217 -2.86 -7.83 -12.90
N ALA A 218 -3.18 -7.95 -11.61
CA ALA A 218 -4.08 -8.98 -11.09
C ALA A 218 -5.44 -8.93 -11.78
N GLN A 219 -6.00 -7.72 -11.98
CA GLN A 219 -7.24 -7.54 -12.72
C GLN A 219 -7.14 -8.00 -14.17
N VAL A 220 -6.05 -7.64 -14.88
CA VAL A 220 -5.81 -8.10 -16.25
C VAL A 220 -5.78 -9.62 -16.31
N ILE A 221 -5.04 -10.27 -15.41
CA ILE A 221 -4.92 -11.73 -15.37
C ILE A 221 -6.30 -12.35 -15.13
N LYS A 222 -7.02 -11.87 -14.13
CA LYS A 222 -8.32 -12.41 -13.72
C LYS A 222 -9.39 -12.32 -14.82
N THR A 223 -9.41 -11.25 -15.61
CA THR A 223 -10.46 -11.05 -16.64
C THR A 223 -10.07 -11.45 -18.05
N THR A 224 -8.80 -11.79 -18.28
CA THR A 224 -8.31 -12.15 -19.61
C THR A 224 -7.99 -13.64 -19.65
N PRO A 225 -8.83 -14.47 -20.30
CA PRO A 225 -8.51 -15.87 -20.54
C PRO A 225 -7.14 -16.02 -21.19
N TYR A 226 -6.43 -17.09 -20.84
CA TYR A 226 -5.13 -17.42 -21.40
C TYR A 226 -4.08 -16.33 -21.15
N SER A 227 -4.18 -15.63 -20.03
CA SER A 227 -3.18 -14.65 -19.62
C SER A 227 -2.14 -15.24 -18.66
N ILE A 228 -0.96 -14.65 -18.68
CA ILE A 228 0.12 -14.92 -17.73
C ILE A 228 0.80 -13.60 -17.36
N GLY A 229 1.07 -13.39 -16.08
CA GLY A 229 1.68 -12.16 -15.59
C GLY A 229 2.40 -12.38 -14.28
N TYR A 230 2.93 -11.29 -13.73
CA TYR A 230 3.64 -11.32 -12.46
C TYR A 230 3.00 -10.37 -11.45
N ILE A 231 2.68 -10.90 -10.27
CA ILE A 231 2.08 -10.15 -9.16
C ILE A 231 2.64 -10.65 -7.84
N GLU A 232 2.62 -9.80 -6.82
CA GLU A 232 2.93 -10.22 -5.46
C GLU A 232 1.91 -11.27 -4.96
N LEU A 233 2.38 -12.24 -4.15
CA LEU A 233 1.61 -13.40 -3.69
C LEU A 233 0.29 -13.06 -2.99
N ALA A 234 0.24 -12.03 -2.14
CA ALA A 234 -0.98 -11.62 -1.46
C ALA A 234 -2.08 -11.22 -2.46
N TYR A 235 -1.72 -10.61 -3.60
CA TYR A 235 -2.69 -10.27 -4.64
C TYR A 235 -3.27 -11.49 -5.33
N ALA A 236 -2.44 -12.51 -5.58
CA ALA A 236 -2.92 -13.77 -6.14
C ALA A 236 -3.84 -14.48 -5.13
N PHE A 237 -3.42 -14.56 -3.87
CA PHE A 237 -4.17 -15.16 -2.77
C PHE A 237 -5.53 -14.49 -2.53
N GLN A 238 -5.56 -13.16 -2.37
CA GLN A 238 -6.79 -12.42 -2.07
C GLN A 238 -7.82 -12.45 -3.22
N ASN A 239 -7.37 -12.74 -4.45
CA ASN A 239 -8.21 -12.71 -5.63
C ASN A 239 -8.49 -14.09 -6.22
N ASP A 240 -8.04 -15.17 -5.56
CA ASP A 240 -8.13 -16.55 -6.02
C ASP A 240 -7.54 -16.75 -7.43
N ILE A 241 -6.40 -16.10 -7.71
CA ILE A 241 -5.72 -16.19 -9.01
C ILE A 241 -4.71 -17.35 -8.97
N PRO A 242 -4.80 -18.34 -9.88
CA PRO A 242 -3.81 -19.40 -9.99
C PRO A 242 -2.41 -18.88 -10.31
N TYR A 243 -1.39 -19.56 -9.80
CA TYR A 243 0.02 -19.25 -10.05
C TYR A 243 0.86 -20.51 -10.20
N ALA A 244 1.99 -20.37 -10.89
CA ALA A 244 2.89 -21.47 -11.19
C ALA A 244 3.87 -21.76 -10.04
N SER A 245 4.27 -23.03 -9.94
CA SER A 245 5.48 -23.44 -9.24
C SER A 245 6.68 -23.22 -10.15
N VAL A 246 7.73 -22.58 -9.63
CA VAL A 246 8.92 -22.20 -10.40
C VAL A 246 10.10 -23.07 -10.01
N GLU A 247 10.87 -23.54 -10.98
CA GLU A 247 12.11 -24.28 -10.74
C GLU A 247 13.08 -23.47 -9.87
N ASN A 248 13.57 -24.08 -8.79
CA ASN A 248 14.52 -23.44 -7.88
C ASN A 248 15.91 -23.30 -8.52
N ALA A 249 16.78 -22.52 -7.86
CA ALA A 249 18.14 -22.24 -8.35
C ALA A 249 18.98 -23.50 -8.60
N ASP A 250 18.76 -24.55 -7.82
CA ASP A 250 19.52 -25.80 -7.90
C ASP A 250 19.02 -26.72 -9.03
N GLY A 251 17.90 -26.40 -9.70
CA GLY A 251 17.28 -27.25 -10.71
C GLY A 251 16.76 -28.59 -10.17
N THR A 252 16.47 -28.64 -8.86
CA THR A 252 16.12 -29.89 -8.17
C THR A 252 14.61 -30.05 -7.95
N ASN A 253 13.88 -28.94 -7.82
CA ASN A 253 12.44 -28.95 -7.54
C ASN A 253 11.72 -27.78 -8.20
N PHE A 254 10.42 -27.97 -8.46
CA PHE A 254 9.48 -26.87 -8.71
C PHE A 254 8.85 -26.45 -7.38
N VAL A 255 9.01 -25.18 -7.04
CA VAL A 255 8.64 -24.65 -5.73
C VAL A 255 7.51 -23.64 -5.92
N ALA A 256 6.40 -23.87 -5.21
CA ALA A 256 5.32 -22.89 -5.13
C ALA A 256 5.72 -21.74 -4.17
N PRO A 257 5.28 -20.50 -4.43
CA PRO A 257 5.44 -19.42 -3.47
C PRO A 257 4.57 -19.68 -2.23
N SER A 258 5.21 -19.77 -1.06
CA SER A 258 4.59 -19.90 0.25
C SER A 258 5.46 -19.22 1.30
N MET A 259 4.95 -19.01 2.51
CA MET A 259 5.75 -18.44 3.59
C MET A 259 7.00 -19.28 3.87
N GLU A 260 6.89 -20.61 3.83
CA GLU A 260 8.02 -21.51 4.05
C GLU A 260 9.07 -21.41 2.95
N SER A 261 8.67 -21.33 1.68
CA SER A 261 9.60 -21.25 0.56
C SER A 261 10.24 -19.88 0.40
N ILE A 262 9.51 -18.82 0.78
CA ILE A 262 10.03 -17.45 0.87
C ILE A 262 11.02 -17.33 2.04
N ALA A 263 10.69 -17.89 3.21
CA ALA A 263 11.58 -17.90 4.36
C ALA A 263 12.87 -18.66 4.04
N ALA A 264 12.78 -19.79 3.34
CA ALA A 264 13.94 -20.56 2.87
C ALA A 264 14.86 -19.72 1.96
N ALA A 265 14.31 -18.92 1.04
CA ALA A 265 15.09 -18.03 0.19
C ALA A 265 15.81 -16.91 0.97
N SER A 266 15.26 -16.49 2.11
CA SER A 266 15.84 -15.41 2.94
C SER A 266 16.78 -15.87 4.06
N ALA A 267 16.81 -17.18 4.37
CA ALA A 267 17.45 -17.73 5.57
C ALA A 267 18.96 -17.41 5.69
N GLY A 268 19.66 -17.23 4.58
CA GLY A 268 21.09 -16.92 4.54
C GLY A 268 21.44 -15.43 4.41
N ALA A 269 20.45 -14.53 4.31
CA ALA A 269 20.70 -13.15 3.91
C ALA A 269 21.19 -12.26 5.06
N ALA A 270 20.68 -12.49 6.28
CA ALA A 270 20.87 -11.59 7.43
C ALA A 270 22.34 -11.17 7.70
N PRO A 271 23.35 -12.06 7.66
CA PRO A 271 24.74 -11.68 7.94
C PRO A 271 25.36 -10.71 6.93
N THR A 272 24.76 -10.57 5.74
CA THR A 272 25.25 -9.74 4.64
C THR A 272 24.47 -8.45 4.44
N LEU A 273 23.43 -8.23 5.24
CA LEU A 273 22.58 -7.05 5.10
C LEU A 273 23.32 -5.79 5.56
N PRO A 274 23.25 -4.70 4.79
CA PRO A 274 23.82 -3.41 5.17
C PRO A 274 23.00 -2.78 6.30
N GLN A 275 23.59 -1.83 7.01
CA GLN A 275 22.87 -1.00 7.97
C GLN A 275 21.84 -0.12 7.23
N ALA A 276 20.80 0.36 7.93
CA ALA A 276 19.72 1.12 7.30
C ALA A 276 20.19 2.37 6.53
N HIS A 277 21.28 3.02 6.96
CA HIS A 277 21.84 4.21 6.32
C HIS A 277 22.85 3.91 5.20
N GLU A 278 23.18 2.63 4.98
CA GLU A 278 24.14 2.19 3.98
C GLU A 278 23.45 1.84 2.65
N SER A 279 24.24 1.42 1.64
CA SER A 279 23.68 1.09 0.33
C SER A 279 23.02 -0.28 0.33
N TRP A 280 21.71 -0.34 0.08
CA TRP A 280 20.99 -1.58 -0.18
C TRP A 280 21.04 -2.05 -1.63
N TYR A 281 21.68 -1.30 -2.54
CA TYR A 281 21.65 -1.56 -3.99
C TYR A 281 22.14 -2.96 -4.40
N GLY A 282 23.03 -3.57 -3.62
CA GLY A 282 23.55 -4.92 -3.87
C GLY A 282 22.77 -6.05 -3.21
N VAL A 283 21.71 -5.77 -2.46
CA VAL A 283 20.93 -6.79 -1.75
C VAL A 283 19.98 -7.48 -2.70
N SER A 284 20.02 -8.81 -2.74
CA SER A 284 19.16 -9.65 -3.56
C SER A 284 18.83 -10.96 -2.84
N LEU A 285 17.56 -11.36 -2.88
CA LEU A 285 17.10 -12.69 -2.48
C LEU A 285 16.75 -13.58 -3.69
N LEU A 286 16.98 -13.07 -4.90
CA LEU A 286 16.67 -13.77 -6.14
C LEU A 286 17.55 -15.00 -6.29
N ASN A 287 16.93 -16.08 -6.77
CA ASN A 287 17.57 -17.35 -7.07
C ASN A 287 18.44 -17.88 -5.92
N ALA A 288 17.98 -17.69 -4.69
CA ALA A 288 18.64 -18.22 -3.51
C ALA A 288 18.75 -19.76 -3.59
N PRO A 289 19.89 -20.35 -3.18
CA PRO A 289 20.08 -21.80 -3.24
C PRO A 289 19.16 -22.53 -2.26
N GLY A 290 18.95 -23.82 -2.48
CA GLY A 290 18.17 -24.69 -1.60
C GLY A 290 16.96 -25.31 -2.28
N SER A 291 16.70 -26.57 -1.93
CA SER A 291 15.63 -27.40 -2.52
C SER A 291 14.21 -26.88 -2.31
N ASN A 292 14.01 -25.98 -1.34
CA ASN A 292 12.72 -25.35 -1.02
C ASN A 292 12.72 -23.82 -1.20
N SER A 293 13.79 -23.24 -1.74
CA SER A 293 13.90 -21.79 -1.90
C SER A 293 13.11 -21.33 -3.12
N TYR A 294 12.08 -20.50 -2.91
CA TYR A 294 11.35 -19.90 -4.02
C TYR A 294 12.23 -18.85 -4.73
N PRO A 295 12.40 -18.92 -6.06
CA PRO A 295 13.46 -18.17 -6.76
C PRO A 295 13.20 -16.67 -6.92
N ILE A 296 11.97 -16.19 -6.72
CA ILE A 296 11.59 -14.78 -6.97
C ILE A 296 11.10 -14.10 -5.68
N ALA A 297 11.83 -14.31 -4.59
CA ALA A 297 11.62 -13.64 -3.31
C ALA A 297 12.35 -12.29 -3.24
N THR A 298 11.82 -11.35 -2.43
CA THR A 298 12.46 -10.04 -2.21
C THR A 298 12.05 -9.42 -0.87
N PHE A 299 12.91 -8.56 -0.34
CA PHE A 299 12.50 -7.58 0.67
C PHE A 299 11.69 -6.44 0.02
N THR A 300 10.88 -5.78 0.83
CA THR A 300 10.34 -4.43 0.59
C THR A 300 10.85 -3.48 1.66
N TYR A 301 11.04 -2.20 1.31
CA TYR A 301 11.65 -1.20 2.17
C TYR A 301 10.76 0.03 2.31
N LEU A 302 10.65 0.53 3.53
CA LEU A 302 10.27 1.91 3.81
C LEU A 302 11.51 2.82 3.66
N LEU A 303 11.31 3.99 3.07
CA LEU A 303 12.32 5.00 2.83
C LEU A 303 12.02 6.24 3.66
N LEU A 304 12.98 6.67 4.46
CA LEU A 304 12.87 7.81 5.37
C LEU A 304 14.14 8.66 5.32
N TYR A 305 14.05 9.99 5.39
CA TYR A 305 15.24 10.79 5.60
C TYR A 305 15.71 10.69 7.05
N GLU A 306 17.04 10.59 7.26
CA GLU A 306 17.62 10.68 8.61
C GLU A 306 17.28 12.03 9.28
N ASN A 307 17.11 13.10 8.51
CA ASN A 307 16.66 14.40 9.03
C ASN A 307 15.23 14.74 8.54
N LEU A 308 14.26 14.70 9.45
CA LEU A 308 12.84 14.90 9.14
C LEU A 308 12.43 16.34 8.93
N ASN A 309 13.29 17.32 9.23
CA ASN A 309 13.06 18.71 8.80
C ASN A 309 12.93 18.84 7.28
N LYS A 310 13.36 17.83 6.50
CA LYS A 310 13.19 17.78 5.05
C LYS A 310 11.74 17.58 4.60
N VAL A 311 10.92 16.92 5.41
CA VAL A 311 9.57 16.46 5.02
C VAL A 311 8.47 17.02 5.90
N THR A 312 8.79 17.49 7.10
CA THR A 312 7.80 18.11 7.99
C THR A 312 8.45 19.16 8.91
N SER A 313 7.61 20.09 9.39
CA SER A 313 7.96 21.03 10.47
C SER A 313 7.18 20.76 11.75
N ASP A 314 6.29 19.76 11.74
CA ASP A 314 5.45 19.41 12.88
C ASP A 314 6.10 18.30 13.73
N PRO A 315 6.43 18.57 15.02
CA PRO A 315 6.97 17.57 15.92
C PRO A 315 6.02 16.39 16.20
N ALA A 316 4.70 16.59 16.18
CA ALA A 316 3.75 15.52 16.43
C ALA A 316 3.77 14.48 15.29
N THR A 317 3.84 14.95 14.04
CA THR A 317 4.09 14.12 12.85
C THR A 317 5.38 13.30 12.98
N VAL A 318 6.47 13.91 13.44
CA VAL A 318 7.77 13.23 13.61
C VAL A 318 7.68 12.09 14.63
N GLN A 319 7.08 12.35 15.79
CA GLN A 319 6.91 11.36 16.85
C GLN A 319 6.01 10.20 16.37
N ALA A 320 4.87 10.52 15.78
CA ALA A 320 3.94 9.53 15.26
C ALA A 320 4.55 8.66 14.15
N LEU A 321 5.34 9.26 13.26
CA LEU A 321 5.99 8.55 12.15
C LEU A 321 7.00 7.51 12.65
N ILE A 322 7.90 7.90 13.55
CA ILE A 322 8.91 6.97 14.09
C ILE A 322 8.24 5.86 14.89
N HIS A 323 7.22 6.21 15.68
CA HIS A 323 6.45 5.22 16.43
C HIS A 323 5.71 4.25 15.50
N ALA A 324 5.05 4.74 14.44
CA ALA A 324 4.35 3.91 13.48
C ALA A 324 5.28 2.96 12.72
N ILE A 325 6.43 3.45 12.22
CA ILE A 325 7.40 2.59 11.52
C ILE A 325 7.99 1.55 12.49
N HIS A 326 8.34 1.95 13.71
CA HIS A 326 8.79 1.01 14.74
C HIS A 326 7.75 -0.08 15.00
N TRP A 327 6.48 0.31 15.17
CA TRP A 327 5.38 -0.62 15.36
C TRP A 327 5.24 -1.57 14.17
N MET A 328 5.28 -1.08 12.92
CA MET A 328 5.20 -1.91 11.70
C MET A 328 6.27 -3.02 11.68
N ILE A 329 7.52 -2.68 11.99
CA ILE A 329 8.64 -3.63 11.98
C ILE A 329 8.74 -4.49 13.23
N THR A 330 7.89 -4.26 14.24
CA THR A 330 7.84 -5.05 15.48
C THR A 330 6.45 -5.69 15.67
N ASP A 331 5.55 -5.05 16.42
CA ASP A 331 4.21 -5.57 16.73
C ASP A 331 3.35 -5.82 15.48
N GLY A 332 3.54 -5.02 14.43
CA GLY A 332 2.87 -5.13 13.15
C GLY A 332 3.20 -6.44 12.42
N GLN A 333 4.36 -7.04 12.70
CA GLN A 333 4.80 -8.26 12.03
C GLN A 333 3.86 -9.45 12.25
N LYS A 334 3.04 -9.43 13.31
CA LYS A 334 2.03 -10.48 13.58
C LYS A 334 0.92 -10.56 12.53
N PHE A 335 0.77 -9.52 11.70
CA PHE A 335 -0.26 -9.47 10.66
C PHE A 335 0.20 -10.04 9.32
N ASN A 336 1.51 -10.26 9.15
CA ASN A 336 2.11 -10.73 7.89
C ASN A 336 1.53 -12.09 7.44
N GLU A 337 1.36 -13.03 8.38
CA GLU A 337 0.87 -14.38 8.08
C GLU A 337 -0.50 -14.39 7.38
N SER A 338 -1.39 -13.48 7.78
CA SER A 338 -2.75 -13.39 7.21
C SER A 338 -2.78 -13.00 5.73
N LEU A 339 -1.66 -12.47 5.22
CA LEU A 339 -1.48 -12.01 3.86
C LEU A 339 -0.30 -12.71 3.16
N LEU A 340 0.23 -13.78 3.75
CA LEU A 340 1.32 -14.60 3.20
C LEU A 340 2.67 -13.87 3.02
N TYR A 341 2.89 -12.77 3.73
CA TYR A 341 4.22 -12.18 3.85
C TYR A 341 5.03 -12.92 4.92
N VAL A 342 6.34 -13.02 4.73
CA VAL A 342 7.25 -13.55 5.75
C VAL A 342 7.66 -12.41 6.68
N PRO A 343 7.43 -12.55 8.01
CA PRO A 343 7.96 -11.63 9.00
C PRO A 343 9.48 -11.49 8.89
N ILE A 344 9.99 -10.28 9.04
CA ILE A 344 11.45 -10.07 9.11
C ILE A 344 12.01 -10.63 10.42
N ALA A 345 13.18 -11.29 10.32
CA ALA A 345 13.86 -11.87 11.48
C ALA A 345 14.28 -10.79 12.50
N PRO A 346 14.41 -11.11 13.79
CA PRO A 346 14.80 -10.14 14.83
C PRO A 346 16.06 -9.34 14.50
N GLU A 347 17.06 -9.94 13.86
CA GLU A 347 18.29 -9.28 13.44
C GLU A 347 18.03 -8.22 12.35
N VAL A 348 17.05 -8.48 11.47
CA VAL A 348 16.63 -7.54 10.43
C VAL A 348 15.76 -6.42 11.01
N GLN A 349 14.91 -6.73 11.99
CA GLN A 349 14.17 -5.72 12.76
C GLN A 349 15.15 -4.77 13.44
N GLN A 350 16.26 -5.29 13.98
CA GLN A 350 17.29 -4.49 14.63
C GLN A 350 17.94 -3.49 13.67
N ILE A 351 18.15 -3.85 12.39
CA ILE A 351 18.64 -2.90 11.37
C ILE A 351 17.67 -1.71 11.22
N GLY A 352 16.36 -1.99 11.17
CA GLY A 352 15.33 -0.96 11.10
C GLY A 352 15.30 -0.08 12.36
N ILE A 353 15.35 -0.70 13.54
CA ILE A 353 15.40 0.00 14.84
C ILE A 353 16.63 0.90 14.94
N ASP A 354 17.80 0.41 14.57
CA ASP A 354 19.04 1.18 14.58
C ASP A 354 19.00 2.33 13.57
N GLY A 355 18.34 2.13 12.42
CA GLY A 355 18.00 3.20 11.48
C GLY A 355 17.13 4.29 12.11
N LEU A 356 16.03 3.90 12.76
CA LEU A 356 15.10 4.84 13.40
C LEU A 356 15.76 5.65 14.54
N LYS A 357 16.69 5.04 15.30
CA LYS A 357 17.48 5.75 16.32
C LYS A 357 18.38 6.85 15.76
N ARG A 358 18.70 6.83 14.47
CA ARG A 358 19.48 7.90 13.81
C ARG A 358 18.64 9.10 13.42
N VAL A 359 17.32 8.97 13.44
CA VAL A 359 16.41 10.00 12.97
C VAL A 359 16.53 11.25 13.85
N GLN A 360 16.66 12.39 13.17
CA GLN A 360 16.85 13.70 13.73
C GLN A 360 15.72 14.65 13.34
N PHE A 361 15.39 15.53 14.27
CA PHE A 361 14.53 16.67 14.05
C PHE A 361 15.05 17.85 14.86
N ASN A 362 15.12 19.03 14.24
CA ASN A 362 15.72 20.24 14.82
C ASN A 362 17.13 20.00 15.41
N LYS A 363 17.93 19.16 14.72
CA LYS A 363 19.29 18.75 15.12
C LYS A 363 19.38 17.93 16.41
N GLN A 364 18.27 17.36 16.86
CA GLN A 364 18.22 16.46 18.01
C GLN A 364 17.76 15.07 17.56
N LEU A 365 18.30 14.02 18.18
CA LEU A 365 17.79 12.67 18.01
C LEU A 365 16.36 12.61 18.56
N VAL A 366 15.45 12.05 17.76
CA VAL A 366 14.05 11.93 18.17
C VAL A 366 13.88 10.75 19.14
N TRP A 367 14.63 9.67 18.93
CA TRP A 367 14.65 8.48 19.78
C TRP A 367 16.03 8.31 20.42
N ALA A 368 16.19 8.78 21.67
CA ALA A 368 17.44 8.64 22.43
C ALA A 368 17.44 7.39 23.32
N GLU A 369 18.61 6.79 23.53
CA GLU A 369 18.78 5.67 24.46
C GLU A 369 18.58 6.15 25.90
N GLY A 370 17.42 5.82 26.47
CA GLY A 370 17.04 6.23 27.83
C GLY A 370 15.73 7.02 27.91
N GLY A 371 14.63 6.48 27.35
CA GLY A 371 13.27 6.64 27.88
C GLY A 371 12.62 8.03 27.95
N THR A 372 13.24 9.11 27.48
CA THR A 372 12.55 10.42 27.37
C THR A 372 12.84 11.07 26.02
N SER A 373 11.80 11.16 25.18
CA SER A 373 11.81 12.02 23.99
C SER A 373 12.19 13.44 24.40
N ASN A 374 13.21 14.02 23.77
CA ASN A 374 13.70 15.37 24.04
C ASN A 374 13.05 16.43 23.15
N VAL A 375 11.94 16.12 22.46
CA VAL A 375 11.23 17.10 21.64
C VAL A 375 10.58 18.12 22.57
N PRO A 376 11.00 19.41 22.56
CA PRO A 376 10.41 20.40 23.44
C PRO A 376 8.99 20.68 22.97
N THR A 377 8.01 20.36 23.81
CA THR A 377 6.60 20.76 23.65
C THR A 377 6.50 22.27 23.81
N GLN A 378 6.78 23.02 22.73
CA GLN A 378 6.45 24.43 22.65
C GLN A 378 4.98 24.53 22.26
N ILE A 379 4.14 24.74 23.28
CA ILE A 379 2.73 25.10 23.12
C ILE A 379 2.68 26.46 22.41
N SER A 380 2.49 26.43 21.09
CA SER A 380 2.11 27.59 20.30
C SER A 380 0.71 27.36 19.78
N SER A 381 -0.26 27.96 20.47
CA SER A 381 -1.63 28.07 20.02
C SER A 381 -1.68 28.88 18.72
N THR A 382 -1.92 28.20 17.61
CA THR A 382 -2.36 28.82 16.36
C THR A 382 -3.34 27.87 15.70
N GLU A 383 -4.58 28.33 15.57
CA GLU A 383 -5.75 27.64 15.05
C GLU A 383 -5.45 26.92 13.72
N SER A 384 -5.67 25.60 13.70
CA SER A 384 -5.67 24.77 12.49
C SER A 384 -6.99 24.96 11.74
N SER A 385 -6.96 25.58 10.56
CA SER A 385 -8.10 25.58 9.65
C SER A 385 -8.15 24.26 8.87
N GLU A 386 -9.10 23.43 9.27
CA GLU A 386 -9.44 22.08 8.82
C GLU A 386 -9.76 21.95 7.32
N GLY A 387 -9.23 20.90 6.68
CA GLY A 387 -9.79 20.33 5.46
C GLY A 387 -10.66 19.12 5.79
N GLY A 388 -11.83 19.31 6.43
CA GLY A 388 -12.67 18.20 6.88
C GLY A 388 -13.25 17.34 5.73
N GLY A 389 -13.67 16.10 6.01
CA GLY A 389 -14.23 15.16 5.02
C GLY A 389 -15.73 15.34 4.69
N CYS A 390 -16.17 14.91 3.50
CA CYS A 390 -17.58 14.93 3.08
C CYS A 390 -18.44 13.84 3.78
N LEU A 391 -18.54 13.87 5.12
CA LEU A 391 -19.14 12.83 5.97
C LEU A 391 -20.52 12.35 5.51
N ILE A 392 -21.45 13.27 5.21
CA ILE A 392 -22.81 12.93 4.73
C ILE A 392 -22.74 12.22 3.38
N ALA A 393 -21.94 12.71 2.43
CA ALA A 393 -21.82 12.07 1.12
C ALA A 393 -21.14 10.70 1.22
N THR A 394 -20.13 10.57 2.08
CA THR A 394 -19.46 9.29 2.39
C THR A 394 -20.45 8.27 2.96
N ALA A 395 -21.29 8.68 3.91
CA ALA A 395 -22.33 7.82 4.48
C ALA A 395 -23.39 7.43 3.44
N ALA A 396 -23.83 8.40 2.64
CA ALA A 396 -24.78 8.21 1.55
C ALA A 396 -24.25 7.21 0.50
N TYR A 397 -23.06 7.42 -0.05
CA TYR A 397 -22.52 6.60 -1.14
C TYR A 397 -21.71 5.38 -0.66
N GLY A 398 -21.51 5.24 0.65
CA GLY A 398 -20.96 4.04 1.29
C GLY A 398 -19.43 3.94 1.29
N SER A 399 -18.72 4.91 0.72
CA SER A 399 -17.25 4.97 0.73
C SER A 399 -16.75 6.37 0.46
N GLU A 400 -15.63 6.75 1.06
CA GLU A 400 -14.91 7.97 0.68
C GLU A 400 -14.40 7.91 -0.76
N MET A 401 -14.19 6.70 -1.28
CA MET A 401 -13.76 6.43 -2.66
C MET A 401 -14.92 6.39 -3.67
N ALA A 402 -16.16 6.62 -3.22
CA ALA A 402 -17.28 6.65 -4.15
C ALA A 402 -17.12 7.82 -5.16
N PRO A 403 -17.42 7.62 -6.46
CA PRO A 403 -17.22 8.64 -7.48
C PRO A 403 -17.86 9.99 -7.17
N GLN A 404 -19.04 9.98 -6.53
CA GLN A 404 -19.78 11.19 -6.13
C GLN A 404 -19.06 11.94 -5.00
N VAL A 405 -18.41 11.23 -4.09
CA VAL A 405 -17.65 11.81 -2.96
C VAL A 405 -16.33 12.39 -3.45
N GLN A 406 -15.64 11.67 -4.35
CA GLN A 406 -14.44 12.16 -5.00
C GLN A 406 -14.72 13.40 -5.86
N PHE A 407 -15.84 13.42 -6.58
CA PHE A 407 -16.28 14.60 -7.34
C PHE A 407 -16.48 15.84 -6.47
N LEU A 408 -17.11 15.70 -5.29
CA LEU A 408 -17.28 16.81 -4.34
C LEU A 408 -15.92 17.32 -3.82
N ARG A 409 -14.99 16.41 -3.53
CA ARG A 409 -13.63 16.75 -3.08
C ARG A 409 -12.84 17.48 -4.16
N GLU A 410 -12.90 17.01 -5.40
CA GLU A 410 -12.22 17.64 -6.54
C GLU A 410 -12.74 19.06 -6.79
N ILE A 411 -14.05 19.28 -6.71
CA ILE A 411 -14.63 20.63 -6.83
C ILE A 411 -14.20 21.52 -5.66
N ARG A 412 -14.24 21.01 -4.43
CA ARG A 412 -13.81 21.75 -3.24
C ARG A 412 -12.33 22.13 -3.34
N ASP A 413 -11.46 21.15 -3.48
CA ASP A 413 -10.01 21.30 -3.36
C ASP A 413 -9.41 21.92 -4.63
N GLY A 414 -9.91 21.54 -5.80
CA GLY A 414 -9.37 21.95 -7.10
C GLY A 414 -9.99 23.22 -7.69
N LYS A 415 -11.19 23.63 -7.27
CA LYS A 415 -11.88 24.82 -7.82
C LYS A 415 -12.19 25.85 -6.76
N VAL A 416 -12.90 25.47 -5.69
CA VAL A 416 -13.36 26.44 -4.68
C VAL A 416 -12.20 26.96 -3.85
N MET A 417 -11.34 26.08 -3.34
CA MET A 417 -10.17 26.44 -2.52
C MET A 417 -9.03 27.07 -3.34
N ALA A 418 -9.13 27.10 -4.67
CA ALA A 418 -8.14 27.74 -5.53
C ALA A 418 -8.18 29.28 -5.47
N THR A 419 -9.20 29.86 -4.81
CA THR A 419 -9.38 31.31 -4.65
C THR A 419 -9.52 31.69 -3.17
N GLN A 420 -9.19 32.94 -2.85
CA GLN A 420 -9.34 33.49 -1.50
C GLN A 420 -10.81 33.58 -1.10
N SER A 421 -11.69 34.02 -2.01
CA SER A 421 -13.13 34.10 -1.75
C SER A 421 -13.76 32.72 -1.52
N GLY A 422 -13.37 31.71 -2.31
CA GLY A 422 -13.83 30.34 -2.12
C GLY A 422 -13.28 29.70 -0.85
N THR A 423 -12.02 29.97 -0.48
CA THR A 423 -11.43 29.55 0.79
C THR A 423 -12.18 30.13 1.98
N ALA A 424 -12.46 31.44 1.98
CA ALA A 424 -13.23 32.09 3.05
C ALA A 424 -14.66 31.55 3.17
N PHE A 425 -15.31 31.28 2.03
CA PHE A 425 -16.60 30.60 2.01
C PHE A 425 -16.52 29.21 2.63
N MET A 426 -15.51 28.41 2.25
CA MET A 426 -15.33 27.05 2.75
C MET A 426 -15.03 27.01 4.25
N THR A 427 -14.29 27.98 4.79
CA THR A 427 -14.10 28.10 6.24
C THR A 427 -15.43 28.27 6.98
N GLY A 428 -16.28 29.21 6.54
CA GLY A 428 -17.60 29.41 7.14
C GLY A 428 -18.55 28.24 6.92
N PHE A 429 -18.51 27.64 5.71
CA PHE A 429 -19.30 26.46 5.37
C PHE A 429 -18.89 25.25 6.23
N ASN A 430 -17.59 24.99 6.40
CA ASN A 430 -17.08 23.87 7.20
C ASN A 430 -17.54 23.97 8.65
N GLN A 431 -17.41 25.15 9.25
CA GLN A 431 -17.87 25.38 10.63
C GLN A 431 -19.36 25.06 10.79
N PHE A 432 -20.18 25.47 9.83
CA PHE A 432 -21.61 25.14 9.83
C PHE A 432 -21.86 23.66 9.55
N TYR A 433 -21.22 23.09 8.54
CA TYR A 433 -21.38 21.72 8.07
C TYR A 433 -21.01 20.69 9.14
N TYR A 434 -19.82 20.80 9.75
CA TYR A 434 -19.36 19.86 10.78
C TYR A 434 -20.12 19.96 12.09
N SER A 435 -20.87 21.04 12.32
CA SER A 435 -21.75 21.14 13.49
C SER A 435 -22.90 20.12 13.49
N PHE A 436 -23.28 19.59 12.32
CA PHE A 436 -24.38 18.63 12.19
C PHE A 436 -24.07 17.39 11.33
N SER A 437 -23.03 17.43 10.49
CA SER A 437 -22.76 16.36 9.52
C SER A 437 -22.41 14.99 10.13
N PRO A 438 -21.73 14.87 11.29
CA PRO A 438 -21.53 13.57 11.93
C PRO A 438 -22.85 12.92 12.36
N ALA A 439 -23.75 13.69 12.97
CA ALA A 439 -25.05 13.19 13.43
C ALA A 439 -25.93 12.72 12.26
N VAL A 440 -25.90 13.41 11.12
CA VAL A 440 -26.61 12.98 9.91
C VAL A 440 -25.97 11.71 9.33
N ALA A 441 -24.64 11.64 9.26
CA ALA A 441 -23.92 10.46 8.78
C ALA A 441 -24.19 9.21 9.65
N ASP A 442 -24.31 9.37 10.97
CA ASP A 442 -24.69 8.29 11.88
C ASP A 442 -26.13 7.83 11.63
N LEU A 443 -27.07 8.76 11.45
CA LEU A 443 -28.47 8.42 11.09
C LEU A 443 -28.57 7.66 9.76
N GLU A 444 -27.70 7.96 8.79
CA GLU A 444 -27.64 7.23 7.52
C GLU A 444 -27.12 5.79 7.68
N ARG A 445 -26.23 5.55 8.63
CA ARG A 445 -25.73 4.19 8.94
C ARG A 445 -26.80 3.35 9.61
N GLU A 446 -27.64 3.97 10.44
CA GLU A 446 -28.71 3.29 11.18
C GLU A 446 -29.98 3.06 10.34
N SER A 447 -30.22 3.88 9.31
CA SER A 447 -31.45 3.83 8.50
C SER A 447 -31.18 3.79 7.00
N PRO A 448 -31.30 2.61 6.36
CA PRO A 448 -31.17 2.47 4.91
C PRO A 448 -32.14 3.35 4.11
N VAL A 449 -33.35 3.58 4.62
CA VAL A 449 -34.35 4.44 3.99
C VAL A 449 -33.93 5.91 4.05
N PHE A 450 -33.36 6.34 5.18
CA PHE A 450 -32.85 7.69 5.33
C PHE A 450 -31.65 7.92 4.40
N LYS A 451 -30.71 6.96 4.33
CA LYS A 451 -29.59 6.97 3.38
C LYS A 451 -30.02 7.16 1.93
N GLU A 452 -31.01 6.42 1.44
CA GLU A 452 -31.53 6.59 0.08
C GLU A 452 -32.22 7.95 -0.13
N THR A 453 -32.88 8.47 0.92
CA THR A 453 -33.48 9.82 0.90
C THR A 453 -32.39 10.90 0.79
N VAL A 454 -31.29 10.75 1.54
CA VAL A 454 -30.14 11.66 1.48
C VAL A 454 -29.46 11.59 0.11
N LYS A 455 -29.23 10.40 -0.46
CA LYS A 455 -28.71 10.25 -1.84
C LYS A 455 -29.57 10.99 -2.86
N LEU A 456 -30.90 10.81 -2.79
CA LEU A 456 -31.84 11.49 -3.67
C LEU A 456 -31.77 13.01 -3.49
N ALA A 457 -31.65 13.48 -2.24
CA ALA A 457 -31.51 14.89 -1.92
C ALA A 457 -30.17 15.48 -2.38
N LEU A 458 -29.07 14.72 -2.43
CA LEU A 458 -27.77 15.19 -2.91
C LEU A 458 -27.67 15.28 -4.44
N THR A 459 -28.48 14.49 -5.16
CA THR A 459 -28.37 14.34 -6.62
C THR A 459 -28.52 15.67 -7.38
N PRO A 460 -29.54 16.53 -7.14
CA PRO A 460 -29.67 17.80 -7.85
C PRO A 460 -28.48 18.73 -7.61
N MET A 461 -27.92 18.73 -6.40
CA MET A 461 -26.73 19.53 -6.06
C MET A 461 -25.52 19.03 -6.85
N LEU A 462 -25.26 17.73 -6.86
CA LEU A 462 -24.15 17.14 -7.62
C LEU A 462 -24.24 17.49 -9.11
N THR A 463 -25.44 17.43 -9.71
CA THR A 463 -25.65 17.83 -11.11
C THR A 463 -25.43 19.32 -11.33
N SER A 464 -25.84 20.18 -10.39
CA SER A 464 -25.57 21.62 -10.53
C SER A 464 -24.08 21.95 -10.43
N LEU A 465 -23.34 21.22 -9.59
CA LEU A 465 -21.91 21.44 -9.36
C LEU A 465 -21.06 20.98 -10.55
N THR A 466 -21.54 20.09 -11.43
CA THR A 466 -20.81 19.78 -12.68
C THR A 466 -20.65 20.99 -13.58
N LEU A 467 -21.51 22.02 -13.44
CA LEU A 467 -21.36 23.28 -14.17
C LEU A 467 -20.04 23.99 -13.82
N LEU A 468 -19.55 23.87 -12.57
CA LEU A 468 -18.23 24.42 -12.17
C LEU A 468 -17.05 23.75 -12.86
N ASN A 469 -17.24 22.54 -13.39
CA ASN A 469 -16.19 21.86 -14.14
C ASN A 469 -16.14 22.28 -15.61
N ILE A 470 -17.24 22.84 -16.13
CA ILE A 470 -17.36 23.28 -17.53
C ILE A 470 -16.93 24.74 -17.69
N VAL A 471 -17.00 25.54 -16.63
CA VAL A 471 -16.65 26.97 -16.64
C VAL A 471 -15.28 27.19 -16.01
N ASP A 472 -14.41 27.97 -16.67
CA ASP A 472 -13.09 28.30 -16.12
C ASP A 472 -13.23 29.29 -14.96
N VAL A 473 -12.88 28.84 -13.74
CA VAL A 473 -12.99 29.60 -12.48
C VAL A 473 -11.61 30.02 -11.94
N ASP A 474 -10.75 30.47 -12.84
CA ASP A 474 -9.35 30.80 -12.58
C ASP A 474 -9.12 32.16 -11.90
N THR A 475 -10.18 32.96 -11.71
CA THR A 475 -10.09 34.30 -11.12
C THR A 475 -11.15 34.52 -10.02
N GLU A 476 -10.83 35.39 -9.06
CA GLU A 476 -11.73 35.76 -7.94
C GLU A 476 -13.11 36.26 -8.42
N GLU A 477 -13.14 37.10 -9.45
CA GLU A 477 -14.38 37.66 -9.98
C GLU A 477 -15.29 36.57 -10.57
N LYS A 478 -14.71 35.60 -11.28
CA LYS A 478 -15.44 34.46 -11.84
C LYS A 478 -15.92 33.51 -10.75
N MET A 479 -15.12 33.26 -9.71
CA MET A 479 -15.52 32.42 -8.58
C MET A 479 -16.71 33.00 -7.84
N LEU A 480 -16.68 34.31 -7.56
CA LEU A 480 -17.81 35.00 -6.94
C LEU A 480 -19.06 34.95 -7.82
N GLY A 481 -18.93 35.22 -9.12
CA GLY A 481 -20.06 35.19 -10.06
C GLY A 481 -20.71 33.81 -10.19
N TRP A 482 -19.92 32.77 -10.47
CA TRP A 482 -20.43 31.40 -10.61
C TRP A 482 -20.87 30.80 -9.28
N GLY A 483 -20.13 31.05 -8.19
CA GLY A 483 -20.47 30.60 -6.85
C GLY A 483 -21.83 31.12 -6.38
N ILE A 484 -22.07 32.44 -6.51
CA ILE A 484 -23.37 33.05 -6.17
C ILE A 484 -24.50 32.48 -7.05
N SER A 485 -24.25 32.33 -8.35
CA SER A 485 -25.24 31.79 -9.29
C SER A 485 -25.66 30.36 -8.93
N LEU A 486 -24.71 29.52 -8.51
CA LEU A 486 -24.98 28.13 -8.12
C LEU A 486 -25.67 28.02 -6.76
N ILE A 487 -25.34 28.89 -5.80
CA ILE A 487 -26.08 28.97 -4.54
C ILE A 487 -27.53 29.34 -4.82
N LEU A 488 -27.79 30.35 -5.66
CA LEU A 488 -29.14 30.75 -6.06
C LEU A 488 -29.88 29.64 -6.81
N LEU A 489 -29.20 28.92 -7.70
CA LEU A 489 -29.76 27.79 -8.43
C LEU A 489 -30.17 26.66 -7.47
N ASN A 490 -29.31 26.30 -6.51
CA ASN A 490 -29.61 25.28 -5.50
C ASN A 490 -30.78 25.71 -4.59
N ILE A 491 -30.81 26.97 -4.13
CA ILE A 491 -31.94 27.50 -3.37
C ILE A 491 -33.24 27.41 -4.18
N GLY A 492 -33.20 27.76 -5.48
CA GLY A 492 -34.34 27.62 -6.38
C GLY A 492 -34.85 26.18 -6.51
N MET A 493 -33.93 25.22 -6.65
CA MET A 493 -34.26 23.79 -6.78
C MET A 493 -34.83 23.20 -5.49
N TYR A 494 -34.26 23.50 -4.32
CA TYR A 494 -34.68 22.88 -3.06
C TYR A 494 -35.88 23.55 -2.40
N PHE A 495 -36.12 24.85 -2.63
CA PHE A 495 -37.17 25.60 -1.93
C PHE A 495 -38.26 26.13 -2.87
N VAL A 496 -37.90 26.74 -4.00
CA VAL A 496 -38.86 27.42 -4.87
C VAL A 496 -39.65 26.43 -5.72
N ALA A 497 -38.99 25.50 -6.40
CA ALA A 497 -39.66 24.52 -7.26
C ALA A 497 -40.65 23.62 -6.47
N PRO A 498 -40.29 23.05 -5.30
CA PRO A 498 -41.23 22.31 -4.47
C PRO A 498 -42.41 23.18 -4.00
N ALA A 499 -42.17 24.43 -3.58
CA ALA A 499 -43.24 25.32 -3.14
C ALA A 499 -44.24 25.65 -4.26
N VAL A 500 -43.77 25.89 -5.48
CA VAL A 500 -44.62 26.14 -6.66
C VAL A 500 -45.41 24.89 -7.05
N ILE A 501 -44.79 23.71 -6.99
CA ILE A 501 -45.45 22.41 -7.24
C ILE A 501 -46.57 22.19 -6.21
N ILE A 502 -46.27 22.37 -4.91
CA ILE A 502 -47.24 22.25 -3.83
C ILE A 502 -48.39 23.25 -4.02
N ALA A 503 -48.10 24.50 -4.37
CA ALA A 503 -49.12 25.52 -4.65
C ALA A 503 -50.02 25.15 -5.85
N LYS A 504 -49.44 24.62 -6.94
CA LYS A 504 -50.18 24.15 -8.11
C LYS A 504 -51.04 22.92 -7.81
N ILE A 505 -50.52 21.96 -7.05
CA ILE A 505 -51.26 20.76 -6.61
C ILE A 505 -52.42 21.18 -5.71
N LYS A 506 -52.18 22.06 -4.72
CA LYS A 506 -53.22 22.60 -3.84
C LYS A 506 -54.30 23.38 -4.59
N LYS A 507 -53.95 24.03 -5.71
CA LYS A 507 -54.89 24.73 -6.60
C LYS A 507 -55.65 23.79 -7.55
N ARG A 508 -55.19 22.56 -7.78
CA ARG A 508 -55.90 21.52 -8.55
C ARG A 508 -56.76 20.60 -7.67
N LEU A 509 -56.46 20.52 -6.38
CA LEU A 509 -57.22 19.77 -5.38
C LEU A 509 -58.31 20.61 -4.67
N ARG A 510 -58.36 21.91 -4.96
CA ARG A 510 -59.51 22.79 -4.73
C ARG A 510 -60.21 23.01 -6.05
#